data_AF-A0A9E1IJ97-F1
#
_entry.id   AF-A0A9E1IJ97-F1
#
_cell.length_a   1.000
_cell.length_b   1.000
_cell.length_c   1.000
_cell.angle_alpha   90.00
_cell.angle_beta   90.00
_cell.angle_gamma   90.00
#
_symmetry.space_group_name_H-M   'P 1'
#
loop_
_entity.id
_entity.type
_entity.pdbx_description
1 polymer ?
#
loop_
_entity_poly.entity_id
_entity_poly.type
_entity_poly.pdbx_seq_one_letter_code
_entity_poly.pdbx_strand_id
1 'polypeptide(L)'
;MWATRAPVISFLETCTTTADCDDGSSCNGTESCSAEGFCVHSNPVDCSHLDDVCSVGSCNVDSGECELIPRFDGGSCDDGQWCTENDICTAGQCIGEQRECGERGGYI
;
A
#
# COMPACT_ATOMS: atom_id res chain seq x y z
N MET A 1 -14.88 23.46 44.23
CA MET A 1 -14.78 23.67 42.78
C MET A 1 -14.47 22.35 42.12
N TRP A 2 -15.29 22.02 41.15
CA TRP A 2 -15.35 20.81 40.35
C TRP A 2 -14.22 20.83 39.32
N ALA A 3 -13.39 19.79 39.31
CA ALA A 3 -12.72 19.36 38.09
C ALA A 3 -12.98 17.85 38.02
N THR A 4 -13.96 17.53 37.19
CA THR A 4 -14.45 16.20 36.88
C THR A 4 -13.29 15.33 36.37
N ARG A 5 -13.27 14.06 36.82
CA ARG A 5 -12.43 13.00 36.24
C ARG A 5 -12.46 13.11 34.72
N ALA A 6 -11.32 13.45 34.12
CA ALA A 6 -11.15 13.32 32.68
C ALA A 6 -11.35 11.85 32.30
N PRO A 7 -12.05 11.54 31.21
CA PRO A 7 -12.23 10.17 30.78
C PRO A 7 -10.85 9.64 30.36
N VAL A 8 -10.57 8.40 30.74
CA VAL A 8 -9.45 7.63 30.23
C VAL A 8 -9.71 7.34 28.75
N ILE A 9 -9.47 8.31 27.86
CA ILE A 9 -9.49 8.12 26.42
C ILE A 9 -8.04 8.03 25.95
N SER A 10 -7.75 6.89 25.34
CA SER A 10 -6.47 6.34 24.90
C SER A 10 -5.75 7.13 23.80
N PHE A 11 -5.64 8.46 23.88
CA PHE A 11 -4.91 9.28 22.89
C PHE A 11 -3.71 9.98 23.53
N LEU A 12 -2.60 9.25 23.60
CA LEU A 12 -1.28 9.79 23.87
C LEU A 12 -0.72 10.31 22.54
N GLU A 13 -0.90 11.60 22.22
CA GLU A 13 -0.03 12.33 21.27
C GLU A 13 -0.38 13.81 21.31
N THR A 14 -0.30 14.38 22.51
CA THR A 14 -0.19 15.82 22.64
C THR A 14 1.24 16.23 22.32
N CYS A 15 1.42 17.21 21.46
CA CYS A 15 2.74 17.69 21.03
C CYS A 15 2.97 19.14 21.42
N THR A 16 4.23 19.51 21.56
CA THR A 16 4.65 20.91 21.73
C THR A 16 5.46 21.40 20.53
N THR A 17 6.09 20.48 19.82
CA THR A 17 6.84 20.72 18.61
C THR A 17 6.57 19.63 17.58
N THR A 18 6.85 19.91 16.31
CA THR A 18 6.74 18.92 15.21
C THR A 18 7.58 17.66 15.47
N ALA A 19 8.73 17.77 16.15
CA ALA A 19 9.59 16.63 16.44
C ALA A 19 8.97 15.65 17.46
N ASP A 20 7.99 16.08 18.25
CA ASP A 20 7.28 15.20 19.19
C ASP A 20 6.31 14.26 18.45
N CYS A 21 6.00 14.57 17.20
CA CYS A 21 5.07 13.82 16.37
C CYS A 21 5.74 12.78 15.47
N ASP A 22 7.06 12.63 15.54
CA ASP A 22 7.76 11.60 14.76
C ASP A 22 7.44 10.22 15.34
N ASP A 23 6.52 9.48 14.71
CA ASP A 23 6.13 8.12 15.13
C ASP A 23 7.02 7.03 14.51
N GLY A 24 8.01 7.44 13.71
CA GLY A 24 8.91 6.58 12.97
C GLY A 24 8.32 6.00 11.68
N SER A 25 7.08 6.33 11.32
CA SER A 25 6.42 5.86 10.11
C SER A 25 6.71 6.79 8.93
N SER A 26 7.52 6.30 8.01
CA SER A 26 7.76 7.00 6.74
C SER A 26 6.52 7.01 5.82
N CYS A 27 5.46 6.25 6.16
CA CYS A 27 4.28 6.07 5.31
C CYS A 27 3.18 7.11 5.51
N ASN A 28 3.07 7.71 6.71
CA ASN A 28 2.00 8.66 7.01
C ASN A 28 2.35 10.09 6.53
N GLY A 29 3.61 10.29 6.10
CA GLY A 29 4.09 11.50 5.42
C GLY A 29 4.72 12.50 6.38
N THR A 30 4.45 13.78 6.18
CA THR A 30 4.96 14.83 7.08
C THR A 30 4.11 14.92 8.32
N GLU A 31 4.74 14.67 9.45
CA GLU A 31 4.13 14.77 10.78
C GLU A 31 4.34 16.17 11.34
N SER A 32 3.30 16.76 11.92
CA SER A 32 3.33 18.14 12.38
C SER A 32 2.46 18.35 13.60
N CYS A 33 2.94 19.20 14.50
CA CYS A 33 2.17 19.59 15.66
C CYS A 33 1.18 20.70 15.29
N SER A 34 -0.12 20.42 15.44
CA SER A 34 -1.17 21.41 15.23
C SER A 34 -1.15 22.50 16.31
N ALA A 35 -1.80 23.64 16.03
CA ALA A 35 -1.91 24.74 16.99
C ALA A 35 -2.70 24.35 18.27
N GLU A 36 -3.51 23.29 18.20
CA GLU A 36 -4.25 22.74 19.33
C GLU A 36 -3.43 21.75 20.17
N GLY A 37 -2.19 21.48 19.76
CA GLY A 37 -1.26 20.57 20.45
C GLY A 37 -1.50 19.10 20.12
N PHE A 38 -2.01 18.78 18.94
CA PHE A 38 -2.19 17.40 18.45
C PHE A 38 -1.35 17.12 17.21
N CYS A 39 -0.79 15.92 17.11
CA CYS A 39 -0.08 15.48 15.93
C CYS A 39 -1.03 15.26 14.75
N VAL A 40 -0.64 15.78 13.59
CA VAL A 40 -1.34 15.61 12.32
C VAL A 40 -0.35 15.17 11.25
N HIS A 41 -0.80 14.29 10.36
CA HIS A 41 0.01 13.77 9.25
C HIS A 41 -0.52 14.31 7.92
N SER A 42 0.36 14.47 6.94
CA SER A 42 0.00 14.98 5.62
C SER A 42 0.86 14.34 4.53
N ASN A 43 0.29 14.18 3.34
CA ASN A 43 0.94 13.52 2.20
C ASN A 43 1.38 12.08 2.51
N PRO A 44 0.44 11.19 2.86
CA PRO A 44 0.75 9.77 3.03
C PRO A 44 1.29 9.18 1.72
N VAL A 45 2.17 8.19 1.83
CA VAL A 45 2.75 7.49 0.68
C VAL A 45 1.64 6.71 -0.05
N ASP A 46 1.49 6.97 -1.35
CA ASP A 46 0.53 6.29 -2.22
C ASP A 46 1.21 5.17 -3.03
N CYS A 47 0.94 3.93 -2.64
CA CYS A 47 1.46 2.73 -3.29
C CYS A 47 0.48 2.10 -4.30
N SER A 48 -0.65 2.75 -4.60
CA SER A 48 -1.68 2.18 -5.49
C SER A 48 -1.18 1.90 -6.92
N HIS A 49 -0.05 2.46 -7.32
CA HIS A 49 0.61 2.14 -8.59
C HIS A 49 1.13 0.69 -8.69
N LEU A 50 1.24 -0.03 -7.57
CA LEU A 50 1.56 -1.47 -7.50
C LEU A 50 0.32 -2.34 -7.35
N ASP A 51 -0.88 -1.74 -7.30
CA ASP A 51 -2.13 -2.48 -7.22
C ASP A 51 -2.42 -3.17 -8.54
N ASP A 52 -2.81 -4.44 -8.43
CA ASP A 52 -3.33 -5.23 -9.54
C ASP A 52 -4.38 -6.22 -9.00
N VAL A 53 -4.91 -7.07 -9.86
CA VAL A 53 -5.79 -8.19 -9.50
C VAL A 53 -5.09 -9.17 -8.56
N CYS A 54 -3.78 -9.39 -8.74
CA CYS A 54 -3.00 -10.35 -7.96
C CYS A 54 -2.28 -9.77 -6.74
N SER A 55 -2.13 -8.44 -6.67
CA SER A 55 -1.31 -7.77 -5.65
C SER A 55 -1.91 -6.45 -5.17
N VAL A 56 -1.38 -5.95 -4.06
CA VAL A 56 -1.64 -4.59 -3.57
C VAL A 56 -0.30 -3.95 -3.20
N GLY A 57 -0.16 -2.66 -3.50
CA GLY A 57 0.95 -1.87 -3.01
C GLY A 57 0.77 -1.53 -1.54
N SER A 58 1.81 -1.77 -0.75
CA SER A 58 1.85 -1.39 0.65
C SER A 58 3.14 -0.62 0.94
N CYS A 59 3.05 0.40 1.78
CA CYS A 59 4.22 1.16 2.17
C CYS A 59 4.94 0.48 3.33
N ASN A 60 6.25 0.29 3.20
CA ASN A 60 7.12 -0.15 4.28
C ASN A 60 7.30 0.99 5.30
N VAL A 61 6.86 0.79 6.54
CA VAL A 61 6.85 1.83 7.57
C VAL A 61 8.24 2.36 7.92
N ASP A 62 9.27 1.52 7.81
CA ASP A 62 10.64 1.89 8.17
C ASP A 62 11.34 2.66 7.04
N SER A 63 11.14 2.27 5.77
CA SER A 63 11.84 2.87 4.62
C SER A 63 11.03 3.91 3.84
N GLY A 64 9.70 3.86 3.95
CA GLY A 64 8.78 4.67 3.13
C GLY A 64 8.65 4.19 1.68
N GLU A 65 9.25 3.04 1.36
CA GLU A 65 9.21 2.48 0.01
C GLU A 65 7.94 1.67 -0.21
N CYS A 66 7.43 1.70 -1.44
CA CYS A 66 6.29 0.87 -1.83
C CYS A 66 6.75 -0.54 -2.17
N GLU A 67 6.14 -1.51 -1.49
CA GLU A 67 6.36 -2.94 -1.66
C GLU A 67 5.11 -3.59 -2.24
N LEU A 68 5.31 -4.65 -3.04
CA LEU A 68 4.23 -5.42 -3.64
C LEU A 68 3.85 -6.57 -2.71
N ILE A 69 2.59 -6.58 -2.26
CA ILE A 69 2.04 -7.61 -1.39
C ILE A 69 1.09 -8.52 -2.19
N PRO A 70 1.36 -9.83 -2.29
CA PRO A 70 0.45 -10.79 -2.92
C PRO A 70 -0.92 -10.82 -2.23
N ARG A 71 -2.02 -10.80 -3.00
CA ARG A 71 -3.39 -10.92 -2.47
C ARG A 71 -3.79 -12.36 -2.21
N PHE A 72 -3.84 -13.17 -3.27
CA PHE A 72 -4.21 -14.58 -3.24
C PHE A 72 -3.59 -15.31 -4.43
N ASP A 73 -3.36 -16.60 -4.25
CA ASP A 73 -2.96 -17.49 -5.35
C ASP A 73 -4.18 -18.18 -5.97
N GLY A 74 -4.08 -18.52 -7.25
CA GLY A 74 -5.02 -19.36 -7.99
C GLY A 74 -6.30 -18.67 -8.48
N GLY A 75 -6.51 -17.38 -8.19
CA GLY A 75 -7.62 -16.66 -8.81
C GLY A 75 -7.27 -16.18 -10.21
N SER A 76 -8.29 -16.05 -11.05
CA SER A 76 -8.17 -15.68 -12.46
C SER A 76 -7.67 -14.25 -12.63
N CYS A 77 -6.77 -14.04 -13.59
CA CYS A 77 -6.28 -12.75 -14.01
C CYS A 77 -6.07 -12.74 -15.54
N ASP A 78 -5.48 -11.67 -16.08
CA ASP A 78 -5.03 -11.57 -17.48
C ASP A 78 -3.63 -10.94 -17.45
N ASP A 79 -2.60 -11.66 -17.91
CA ASP A 79 -1.21 -11.20 -17.88
C ASP A 79 -0.86 -10.29 -19.08
N GLY A 80 -1.85 -10.01 -19.93
CA GLY A 80 -1.73 -9.18 -21.13
C GLY A 80 -0.96 -9.84 -22.27
N GLN A 81 -0.51 -11.09 -22.10
CA GLN A 81 0.18 -11.84 -23.14
C GLN A 81 -0.85 -12.64 -23.94
N TRP A 82 -1.04 -12.25 -25.20
CA TRP A 82 -1.91 -13.00 -26.12
C TRP A 82 -1.50 -14.48 -26.34
N CYS A 83 -0.25 -14.82 -26.00
CA CYS A 83 0.37 -16.14 -26.12
C CYS A 83 0.19 -17.03 -24.88
N THR A 84 -0.58 -16.59 -23.89
CA THR A 84 -0.87 -17.35 -22.69
C THR A 84 -2.37 -17.67 -22.60
N GLU A 85 -2.69 -18.72 -21.87
CA GLU A 85 -4.04 -19.14 -21.52
C GLU A 85 -4.07 -19.51 -20.04
N ASN A 86 -5.28 -19.51 -19.44
CA ASN A 86 -5.50 -19.91 -18.05
C ASN A 86 -4.70 -19.09 -17.02
N ASP A 87 -4.60 -17.78 -17.21
CA ASP A 87 -3.80 -16.93 -16.35
C ASP A 87 -4.34 -16.91 -14.90
N ILE A 88 -3.42 -17.16 -13.97
CA ILE A 88 -3.70 -17.22 -12.54
C ILE A 88 -2.71 -16.39 -11.74
N CYS A 89 -3.22 -15.83 -10.65
CA CYS A 89 -2.36 -15.18 -9.68
C CYS A 89 -1.46 -16.20 -9.00
N THR A 90 -0.15 -15.96 -9.04
CA THR A 90 0.87 -16.77 -8.37
C THR A 90 1.90 -15.84 -7.74
N ALA A 91 2.01 -15.86 -6.41
CA ALA A 91 2.92 -15.02 -5.64
C ALA A 91 2.82 -13.52 -5.99
N GLY A 92 1.60 -13.03 -6.23
CA GLY A 92 1.34 -11.62 -6.54
C GLY A 92 1.52 -11.24 -8.01
N GLN A 93 1.91 -12.17 -8.86
CA GLN A 93 2.04 -11.95 -10.31
C GLN A 93 0.92 -12.68 -11.04
N CYS A 94 0.41 -12.08 -12.12
CA CYS A 94 -0.45 -12.80 -13.05
C CYS A 94 0.42 -13.60 -14.01
N ILE A 95 0.26 -14.93 -14.01
CA ILE A 95 1.07 -15.84 -14.83
C ILE A 95 0.13 -16.80 -15.57
N GLY A 96 0.22 -16.83 -16.90
CA GLY A 96 -0.47 -17.78 -17.75
C GLY A 96 0.37 -18.95 -18.26
N GLU A 97 -0.31 -19.98 -18.74
CA GLU A 97 0.30 -21.14 -19.41
C GLU A 97 0.61 -20.79 -20.87
N GLN A 98 1.86 -20.95 -21.27
CA GLN A 98 2.27 -20.66 -22.65
C GLN A 98 1.59 -21.63 -23.63
N ARG A 99 0.92 -21.07 -24.64
CA ARG A 99 0.37 -21.81 -25.79
C ARG A 99 1.21 -21.57 -27.03
N GLU A 100 1.14 -22.50 -27.99
CA GLU A 100 1.69 -22.25 -29.33
C GLU A 100 0.90 -21.13 -29.99
N CYS A 101 1.54 -19.97 -30.03
CA CYS A 101 1.01 -18.79 -30.63
C CYS A 101 1.81 -18.58 -31.92
N GLY A 102 1.17 -18.85 -33.07
CA GLY A 102 1.82 -18.73 -34.38
C GLY A 102 2.41 -17.34 -34.53
N GLU A 103 3.67 -17.23 -34.99
CA GLU A 103 4.38 -15.96 -35.02
C GLU A 103 3.51 -14.86 -35.62
N ARG A 104 3.46 -13.72 -34.93
CA ARG A 104 2.70 -12.52 -35.26
C ARG A 104 2.98 -12.11 -36.72
N GLY A 105 2.22 -12.66 -37.67
CA GLY A 105 2.36 -12.37 -39.10
C GLY A 105 2.88 -13.48 -40.01
N GLY A 106 2.38 -14.71 -39.87
CA GLY A 106 2.41 -15.68 -40.99
C GLY A 106 1.51 -15.22 -42.14
N TYR A 107 1.95 -14.26 -42.94
CA TYR A 107 1.42 -14.06 -44.30
C TYR A 107 1.84 -15.28 -45.13
N ILE A 108 0.87 -16.16 -45.43
CA ILE A 108 0.90 -16.97 -46.64
C ILE A 108 0.08 -16.29 -47.73
#